data_AF-A0A0F9DKR0-F1
#
_entry.id   AF-A0A0F9DKR0-F1
#
_cell.length_a   1.000
_cell.length_b   1.000
_cell.length_c   1.000
_cell.angle_alpha   90.00
_cell.angle_beta   90.00
_cell.angle_gamma   90.00
#
_symmetry.space_group_name_H-M   'P 1'
#
loop_
_entity.id
_entity.type
_entity.pdbx_description
1 polymer ?
#
loop_
_entity_poly.entity_id
_entity_poly.type
_entity_poly.pdbx_seq_one_letter_code
_entity_poly.pdbx_strand_id
1 'polypeptide(L)'
;MTLVKDVYDITKSAIDTVKDRECLAQLQIILFKVIELQRHYGNLEADNPRLVKENAALKSRLAELEKKIGEKDAQELDLVGRLSEPCEQMLAFIANLPQRETTKDDVIRRFGFEPAKGGYYFDQLVKHGLIHSIGGSVGVGELFVATDDGRGYLNKFDLFD
;
A
#
# COMPACT_ATOMS: atom_id res chain seq x y z
N MET A 1 -19.42 22.68 25.77
CA MET A 1 -20.57 23.50 25.30
C MET A 1 -20.86 24.75 26.14
N THR A 2 -20.46 24.80 27.42
CA THR A 2 -20.70 25.93 28.34
C THR A 2 -19.98 27.22 27.90
N LEU A 3 -18.68 27.15 27.62
CA LEU A 3 -17.86 28.35 27.37
C LEU A 3 -18.37 29.29 26.24
N VAL A 4 -18.81 28.73 25.10
CA VAL A 4 -19.28 29.54 23.96
C VAL A 4 -20.66 30.13 24.23
N LYS A 5 -21.51 29.39 24.96
CA LYS A 5 -22.81 29.88 25.41
C LYS A 5 -22.64 30.98 26.46
N ASP A 6 -21.72 30.80 27.41
CA ASP A 6 -21.40 31.79 28.44
C ASP A 6 -20.86 33.08 27.80
N VAL A 7 -19.99 32.98 26.79
CA VAL A 7 -19.52 34.16 26.03
C VAL A 7 -20.65 34.83 25.25
N TYR A 8 -21.55 34.07 24.62
CA TYR A 8 -22.73 34.64 23.96
C TYR A 8 -23.63 35.40 24.96
N ASP A 9 -23.95 34.78 26.09
CA ASP A 9 -24.83 35.34 27.12
C ASP A 9 -24.22 36.62 27.75
N ILE A 10 -22.91 36.61 28.03
CA ILE A 10 -22.16 37.78 28.52
C ILE A 10 -22.14 38.90 27.48
N THR A 11 -21.85 38.59 26.22
CA THR A 11 -21.74 39.60 25.15
C THR A 11 -23.11 40.24 24.88
N LYS A 12 -24.19 39.44 24.90
CA LYS A 12 -25.56 39.94 24.74
C LYS A 12 -25.96 40.86 25.89
N SER A 13 -25.69 40.48 27.13
CA SER A 13 -25.97 41.32 28.31
C SER A 13 -25.15 42.62 28.31
N ALA A 14 -23.92 42.61 27.81
CA ALA A 14 -23.10 43.81 27.65
C ALA A 14 -23.67 44.75 26.58
N ILE A 15 -24.17 44.24 25.45
CA ILE A 15 -24.84 45.05 24.43
C ILE A 15 -26.05 45.78 25.02
N ASP A 16 -26.85 45.11 25.83
CA ASP A 16 -28.07 45.69 26.40
C ASP A 16 -27.79 46.82 27.42
N THR A 17 -26.55 46.93 27.92
CA THR A 17 -26.17 47.87 28.99
C THR A 17 -25.23 48.99 28.55
N VAL A 18 -24.60 48.89 27.39
CA VAL A 18 -23.64 49.87 26.87
C VAL A 18 -24.35 51.02 26.15
N LYS A 19 -24.02 52.26 26.52
CA LYS A 19 -24.54 53.49 25.89
C LYS A 19 -23.64 54.05 24.78
N ASP A 20 -22.40 53.57 24.72
CA ASP A 20 -21.42 53.96 23.71
C ASP A 20 -21.67 53.21 22.39
N ARG A 21 -21.88 53.96 21.30
CA ARG A 21 -22.14 53.41 19.97
C ARG A 21 -20.96 52.62 19.40
N GLU A 22 -19.73 53.00 19.70
CA GLU A 22 -18.55 52.33 19.16
C GLU A 22 -18.34 50.99 19.86
N CYS A 23 -18.49 50.97 21.18
CA CYS A 23 -18.47 49.74 21.97
C CYS A 23 -19.63 48.79 21.60
N LEU A 24 -20.84 49.31 21.36
CA LEU A 24 -21.99 48.52 20.86
C LEU A 24 -21.68 47.84 19.52
N ALA A 25 -21.09 48.57 18.58
CA ALA A 25 -20.75 48.02 17.26
C ALA A 25 -19.71 46.89 17.37
N GLN A 26 -18.68 47.06 18.22
CA GLN A 26 -17.69 46.02 18.46
C GLN A 26 -18.29 44.78 19.12
N LEU A 27 -19.18 44.94 20.10
CA LEU A 27 -19.87 43.82 20.75
C LEU A 27 -20.80 43.09 19.77
N GLN A 28 -21.49 43.79 18.87
CA GLN A 28 -22.30 43.17 17.82
C GLN A 28 -21.44 42.32 16.86
N ILE A 29 -20.25 42.81 16.48
CA ILE A 29 -19.31 42.04 15.65
C ILE A 29 -18.84 40.79 16.39
N ILE A 30 -18.52 40.90 17.68
CA ILE A 30 -18.11 39.76 18.52
C ILE A 30 -19.25 38.74 18.61
N LEU A 31 -20.48 39.18 18.84
CA LEU A 31 -21.65 38.30 18.90
C LEU A 31 -21.85 37.53 17.59
N PHE A 32 -21.68 38.19 16.44
CA PHE A 32 -21.79 37.55 15.12
C PHE A 32 -20.72 36.47 14.93
N LYS A 33 -19.47 36.76 15.28
CA LYS A 33 -18.37 35.79 15.24
C LYS A 33 -18.59 34.60 16.16
N VAL A 34 -19.15 34.84 17.36
CA VAL A 34 -19.49 33.77 18.32
C VAL A 34 -20.53 32.84 17.73
N ILE A 35 -21.58 33.37 17.08
CA ILE A 35 -22.62 32.57 16.42
C ILE A 35 -22.04 31.73 15.27
N GLU A 36 -21.17 32.32 14.44
CA GLU A 36 -20.51 31.60 13.35
C GLU A 36 -19.64 30.45 13.87
N LEU A 37 -18.83 30.70 14.90
CA LEU A 37 -18.02 29.67 15.54
C LEU A 37 -18.88 28.54 16.11
N GLN A 38 -20.00 28.87 16.75
CA GLN A 38 -20.95 27.89 17.28
C GLN A 38 -21.50 26.99 16.17
N ARG A 39 -21.83 27.58 15.01
CA ARG A 39 -22.34 26.85 13.85
C ARG A 39 -21.28 25.93 13.25
N HIS A 40 -20.05 26.41 13.08
CA HIS A 40 -18.94 25.59 12.60
C HIS A 40 -18.63 24.44 13.54
N TYR A 41 -18.63 24.67 14.85
CA TYR A 41 -18.39 23.63 15.85
C TYR A 41 -19.48 22.57 15.86
N GLY A 42 -20.75 22.97 15.73
CA GLY A 42 -21.87 22.02 15.62
C GLY A 42 -21.79 21.13 14.38
N ASN A 43 -21.35 21.68 13.24
CA ASN A 43 -21.13 20.88 12.03
C ASN A 43 -19.97 19.89 12.22
N LEU A 44 -18.85 20.34 12.79
CA LEU A 44 -17.71 19.49 13.11
C LEU A 44 -18.06 18.37 14.09
N GLU A 45 -18.85 18.66 15.13
CA GLU A 45 -19.31 17.67 16.11
C GLU A 45 -20.26 16.64 15.50
N ALA A 46 -21.05 17.02 14.50
CA ALA A 46 -21.91 16.10 13.75
C ALA A 46 -21.12 15.22 12.75
N ASP A 47 -20.12 15.79 12.08
CA ASP A 47 -19.33 15.09 11.06
C ASP A 47 -18.29 14.14 11.65
N ASN A 48 -17.70 14.48 12.80
CA ASN A 48 -16.66 13.68 13.45
C ASN A 48 -17.08 12.22 13.75
N PRO A 49 -18.24 11.92 14.37
CA PRO A 49 -18.67 10.55 14.61
C PRO A 49 -18.96 9.78 13.31
N ARG A 50 -19.38 10.47 12.24
CA ARG A 50 -19.58 9.86 10.92
C ARG A 50 -18.24 9.45 10.32
N LEU A 51 -17.27 10.36 10.32
CA LEU A 51 -15.92 10.12 9.81
C LEU A 51 -15.20 9.03 10.61
N VAL A 52 -15.34 8.99 11.94
CA VAL A 52 -14.75 7.94 12.78
C VAL A 52 -15.33 6.56 12.43
N LYS A 53 -16.65 6.46 12.22
CA LYS A 53 -17.29 5.19 11.81
C LYS A 53 -16.85 4.75 10.42
N GLU A 54 -16.80 5.67 9.47
CA GLU A 54 -16.37 5.37 8.10
C GLU A 54 -14.90 4.93 8.05
N ASN A 55 -14.03 5.60 8.80
CA ASN A 55 -12.61 5.24 8.90
C ASN A 55 -12.42 3.86 9.54
N ALA A 56 -13.20 3.52 10.58
CA ALA A 56 -13.19 2.18 11.16
C ALA A 56 -13.67 1.10 10.15
N ALA A 57 -14.73 1.38 9.39
CA ALA A 57 -15.23 0.47 8.37
C ALA A 57 -14.23 0.27 7.22
N LEU A 58 -13.55 1.33 6.78
CA LEU A 58 -12.52 1.28 5.76
C LEU A 58 -11.30 0.48 6.24
N LYS A 59 -10.84 0.69 7.48
CA LYS A 59 -9.76 -0.11 8.08
C LYS A 59 -10.10 -1.60 8.16
N SER A 60 -11.34 -1.93 8.51
CA SER A 60 -11.81 -3.32 8.53
C SER A 60 -11.81 -3.94 7.13
N ARG A 61 -12.25 -3.19 6.11
CA ARG A 61 -12.22 -3.65 4.71
C ARG A 61 -10.80 -3.83 4.19
N LEU A 62 -9.88 -2.93 4.54
CA LEU A 62 -8.47 -3.06 4.19
C LEU A 62 -7.87 -4.34 4.76
N ALA A 63 -8.06 -4.60 6.06
CA ALA A 63 -7.58 -5.83 6.69
C ALA A 63 -8.17 -7.10 6.05
N GLU A 64 -9.46 -7.08 5.68
CA GLU A 64 -10.09 -8.21 5.01
C GLU A 64 -9.53 -8.44 3.59
N LEU A 65 -9.26 -7.36 2.85
CA LEU A 65 -8.65 -7.43 1.52
C LEU A 65 -7.20 -7.90 1.58
N GLU A 66 -6.40 -7.39 2.53
CA GLU A 66 -5.03 -7.84 2.78
C GLU A 66 -5.00 -9.33 3.11
N LYS A 67 -5.94 -9.81 3.94
CA LYS A 67 -6.08 -11.25 4.23
C LYS A 67 -6.41 -12.05 2.98
N LYS A 68 -7.36 -11.58 2.15
CA LYS A 68 -7.74 -12.26 0.89
C LYS A 68 -6.61 -12.29 -0.13
N ILE A 69 -5.77 -11.26 -0.18
CA ILE A 69 -4.57 -11.22 -1.01
C ILE A 69 -3.59 -12.28 -0.51
N GLY A 70 -3.24 -12.28 0.78
CA GLY A 70 -2.35 -13.29 1.33
C GLY A 70 -2.85 -14.74 1.18
N GLU A 71 -4.16 -14.98 1.29
CA GLU A 71 -4.76 -16.29 1.03
C GLU A 71 -4.68 -16.70 -0.46
N LYS A 72 -4.82 -15.75 -1.38
CA LYS A 72 -4.65 -15.99 -2.82
C LYS A 72 -3.19 -16.26 -3.18
N ASP A 73 -2.27 -15.47 -2.66
CA ASP A 73 -0.83 -15.64 -2.91
C ASP A 73 -0.37 -17.01 -2.39
N ALA A 74 -0.86 -17.43 -1.21
CA ALA A 74 -0.61 -18.76 -0.68
C ALA A 74 -1.21 -19.89 -1.54
N GLN A 75 -2.41 -19.69 -2.11
CA GLN A 75 -3.03 -20.66 -3.03
C GLN A 75 -2.31 -20.71 -4.38
N GLU A 76 -1.87 -19.58 -4.93
CA GLU A 76 -1.12 -19.53 -6.18
C GLU A 76 0.25 -20.22 -6.00
N LEU A 77 0.95 -19.99 -4.90
CA LEU A 77 2.18 -20.71 -4.53
C LEU A 77 1.98 -22.22 -4.32
N ASP A 78 0.79 -22.66 -3.89
CA ASP A 78 0.45 -24.09 -3.80
C ASP A 78 0.11 -24.71 -5.16
N LEU A 79 -0.48 -23.92 -6.07
CA LEU A 79 -0.81 -24.33 -7.44
C LEU A 79 0.42 -24.48 -8.34
N VAL A 80 1.53 -23.78 -8.06
CA VAL A 80 2.80 -23.97 -8.79
C VAL A 80 3.37 -25.38 -8.62
N GLY A 81 2.96 -26.11 -7.58
CA GLY A 81 3.48 -27.45 -7.29
C GLY A 81 5.00 -27.42 -7.05
N ARG A 82 5.60 -28.61 -6.87
CA ARG A 82 7.06 -28.71 -6.79
C ARG A 82 7.63 -28.61 -8.21
N LEU A 83 8.45 -27.58 -8.44
CA LEU A 83 9.22 -27.43 -9.66
C LEU A 83 10.12 -28.66 -9.82
N SER A 84 10.45 -29.00 -11.07
CA SER A 84 11.51 -29.98 -11.28
C SER A 84 12.84 -29.43 -10.72
N GLU A 85 13.66 -30.29 -10.14
CA GLU A 85 14.98 -29.92 -9.57
C GLU A 85 15.83 -29.00 -10.49
N PRO A 86 15.88 -29.20 -11.84
CA PRO A 86 16.58 -28.26 -12.73
C PRO A 86 16.02 -26.82 -12.69
N CYS A 87 14.70 -26.66 -12.57
CA CYS A 87 14.07 -25.34 -12.44
C CYS A 87 14.36 -24.72 -11.07
N GLU A 88 14.31 -25.52 -9.99
CA GLU A 88 14.67 -25.07 -8.63
C GLU A 88 16.10 -24.53 -8.59
N GLN A 89 17.05 -25.27 -9.18
CA GLN A 89 18.46 -24.86 -9.26
C GLN A 89 18.66 -23.60 -10.10
N MET A 90 17.97 -23.48 -11.24
CA MET A 90 18.00 -22.27 -12.06
C MET A 90 17.47 -21.06 -11.30
N LEU A 91 16.33 -21.20 -10.61
CA LEU A 91 15.71 -20.13 -9.83
C LEU A 91 16.63 -19.68 -8.69
N ALA A 92 17.21 -20.63 -7.95
CA ALA A 92 18.17 -20.35 -6.89
C ALA A 92 19.40 -19.61 -7.41
N PHE A 93 19.92 -20.02 -8.57
CA PHE A 93 21.02 -19.31 -9.21
C PHE A 93 20.66 -17.87 -9.56
N ILE A 94 19.53 -17.63 -10.23
CA ILE A 94 19.09 -16.29 -10.64
C ILE A 94 18.86 -15.40 -9.40
N ALA A 95 18.23 -15.94 -8.36
CA ALA A 95 17.93 -15.19 -7.14
C ALA A 95 19.18 -14.73 -6.36
N ASN A 96 20.29 -15.46 -6.49
CA ASN A 96 21.55 -15.23 -5.80
C ASN A 96 22.61 -14.48 -6.62
N LEU A 97 22.25 -13.97 -7.80
CA LEU A 97 23.18 -13.19 -8.61
C LEU A 97 23.53 -11.84 -7.94
N PRO A 98 24.82 -11.45 -7.85
CA PRO A 98 25.25 -10.19 -7.26
C PRO A 98 24.66 -8.96 -7.94
N GLN A 99 24.51 -9.02 -9.27
CA GLN A 99 23.94 -7.96 -10.10
C GLN A 99 22.42 -8.11 -10.29
N ARG A 100 21.83 -9.17 -9.71
CA ARG A 100 20.40 -9.53 -9.76
C ARG A 100 19.81 -9.72 -11.16
N GLU A 101 20.59 -9.59 -12.23
CA GLU A 101 20.16 -9.74 -13.62
C GLU A 101 21.00 -10.78 -14.38
N THR A 102 20.37 -11.50 -15.30
CA THR A 102 21.03 -12.45 -16.20
C THR A 102 20.24 -12.66 -17.47
N THR A 103 20.88 -13.21 -18.50
CA THR A 103 20.20 -13.59 -19.74
C THR A 103 19.80 -15.07 -19.71
N LYS A 104 18.77 -15.43 -20.48
CA LYS A 104 18.36 -16.82 -20.67
C LYS A 104 19.54 -17.70 -21.12
N ASP A 105 20.34 -17.20 -22.06
CA ASP A 105 21.48 -17.93 -22.62
C ASP A 105 22.59 -18.17 -21.59
N ASP A 106 22.86 -17.20 -20.71
CA ASP A 106 23.87 -17.36 -19.65
C ASP A 106 23.44 -18.41 -18.63
N VAL A 107 22.15 -18.43 -18.25
CA VAL A 107 21.60 -19.45 -17.36
C VAL A 107 21.68 -20.83 -18.01
N ILE A 108 21.22 -20.99 -19.25
CA ILE A 108 21.26 -22.28 -19.96
C ILE A 108 22.71 -22.79 -20.09
N ARG A 109 23.63 -21.90 -20.46
CA ARG A 109 25.06 -22.22 -20.58
C ARG A 109 25.67 -22.61 -19.24
N ARG A 110 25.32 -21.91 -18.15
CA ARG A 110 25.83 -22.18 -16.81
C ARG A 110 25.56 -23.62 -16.35
N PHE A 111 24.36 -24.13 -16.64
CA PHE A 111 23.95 -25.48 -16.27
C PHE A 111 24.26 -26.54 -17.35
N GLY A 112 24.83 -26.14 -18.49
CA GLY A 112 25.21 -27.06 -19.57
C GLY A 112 24.03 -27.79 -20.21
N PHE A 113 22.83 -27.21 -20.16
CA PHE A 113 21.67 -27.83 -20.79
C PHE A 113 21.68 -27.63 -22.30
N GLU A 114 21.11 -28.60 -23.03
CA GLU A 114 20.76 -28.38 -24.43
C GLU A 114 19.79 -27.18 -24.55
N PRO A 115 19.93 -26.31 -25.57
CA PRO A 115 19.14 -25.08 -25.68
C PRO A 115 17.64 -25.28 -25.55
N ALA A 116 17.09 -26.33 -26.16
CA ALA A 116 15.66 -26.64 -26.08
C ALA A 116 15.22 -27.03 -24.65
N LYS A 117 16.03 -27.84 -23.96
CA LYS A 117 15.72 -28.33 -22.61
C LYS A 117 15.90 -27.24 -21.56
N GLY A 118 17.01 -26.50 -21.63
CA GLY A 118 17.25 -25.35 -20.76
C GLY A 118 16.22 -24.24 -21.00
N GLY A 119 15.85 -24.03 -22.27
CA GLY A 119 14.80 -23.09 -22.64
C GLY A 119 13.45 -23.45 -22.03
N TYR A 120 13.06 -24.72 -22.10
CA TYR A 120 11.84 -25.22 -21.47
C TYR A 120 11.80 -24.92 -19.96
N TYR A 121 12.87 -25.24 -19.22
CA TYR A 121 12.92 -25.00 -17.77
C TYR A 121 12.86 -23.50 -17.44
N PHE A 122 13.60 -22.68 -18.18
CA PHE A 122 13.57 -21.24 -18.01
C PHE A 122 12.17 -20.66 -18.27
N ASP A 123 11.51 -21.12 -19.32
CA ASP A 123 10.16 -20.68 -19.68
C ASP A 123 9.11 -21.10 -18.63
N GLN A 124 9.31 -22.22 -17.92
CA GLN A 124 8.48 -22.55 -16.75
C GLN A 124 8.63 -21.50 -15.64
N LEU A 125 9.85 -21.05 -15.35
CA LEU A 125 10.07 -20.02 -14.32
C LEU A 125 9.38 -18.70 -14.67
N VAL A 126 9.43 -18.29 -15.94
CA VAL A 126 8.72 -17.09 -16.43
C VAL A 126 7.21 -17.30 -16.37
N LYS A 127 6.72 -18.46 -16.84
CA LYS A 127 5.28 -18.78 -16.88
C LYS A 127 4.66 -18.80 -15.48
N HIS A 128 5.40 -19.23 -14.47
CA HIS A 128 4.98 -19.23 -13.08
C HIS A 128 5.24 -17.92 -12.34
N GLY A 129 5.73 -16.88 -13.03
CA GLY A 129 5.98 -15.56 -12.42
C GLY A 129 7.10 -15.55 -11.38
N LEU A 130 7.98 -16.56 -11.37
CA LEU A 130 9.09 -16.68 -10.41
C LEU A 130 10.31 -15.87 -10.85
N ILE A 131 10.40 -15.58 -12.15
CA ILE A 131 11.35 -14.62 -12.72
C ILE A 131 10.60 -13.73 -13.72
N HIS A 132 11.05 -12.48 -13.89
CA HIS A 132 10.49 -11.56 -14.88
C HIS A 132 11.59 -10.82 -15.64
N SER A 133 11.25 -10.34 -16.83
CA SER A 133 12.12 -9.50 -17.65
C SER A 133 12.14 -8.06 -17.11
N ILE A 134 13.32 -7.44 -17.10
CA ILE A 134 13.51 -6.01 -16.77
C ILE A 134 13.88 -5.17 -17.99
N GLY A 135 13.78 -5.74 -19.20
CA GLY A 135 14.20 -5.12 -20.45
C GLY A 135 15.56 -5.64 -20.93
N GLY A 136 15.99 -5.20 -22.11
CA GLY A 136 17.22 -5.67 -22.74
C GLY A 136 17.93 -4.58 -23.53
N SER A 137 19.25 -4.73 -23.68
CA SER A 137 20.08 -3.87 -24.53
C SER A 137 20.42 -4.57 -25.83
N VAL A 138 20.51 -3.79 -26.92
CA VAL A 138 20.92 -4.28 -28.25
C VAL A 138 22.30 -4.94 -28.13
N GLY A 139 22.37 -6.24 -28.42
CA GLY A 139 23.60 -7.04 -28.38
C GLY A 139 23.80 -7.88 -27.11
N VAL A 140 23.03 -7.65 -26.03
CA VAL A 140 23.11 -8.43 -24.77
C VAL A 140 21.92 -9.39 -24.62
N GLY A 141 20.76 -9.03 -25.20
CA GLY A 141 19.54 -9.81 -25.05
C GLY A 141 18.68 -9.34 -23.89
N GLU A 142 17.63 -10.09 -23.58
CA GLU A 142 16.67 -9.79 -22.52
C GLU A 142 17.23 -10.20 -21.15
N LEU A 143 17.13 -9.29 -20.19
CA LEU A 143 17.62 -9.49 -18.82
C LEU A 143 16.47 -9.90 -17.90
N PHE A 144 16.71 -10.90 -17.07
CA PHE A 144 15.76 -11.48 -16.15
C PHE A 144 16.25 -11.41 -14.72
N VAL A 145 15.30 -11.19 -13.81
CA VAL A 145 15.53 -11.13 -12.35
C VAL A 145 14.53 -12.05 -11.64
N ALA A 146 14.89 -12.55 -10.46
CA ALA A 146 13.96 -13.29 -9.61
C ALA A 146 12.97 -12.35 -8.94
N THR A 147 11.69 -12.72 -8.96
CA THR A 147 10.59 -11.98 -8.34
C THR A 147 10.56 -12.24 -6.82
N ASP A 148 9.77 -11.45 -6.08
CA ASP A 148 9.53 -11.72 -4.67
C ASP A 148 8.86 -13.09 -4.47
N ASP A 149 7.97 -13.50 -5.38
CA ASP A 149 7.36 -14.83 -5.38
C ASP A 149 8.38 -15.94 -5.65
N GLY A 150 9.33 -15.72 -6.56
CA GLY A 150 10.45 -16.64 -6.81
C GLY A 150 11.31 -16.84 -5.58
N ARG A 151 11.60 -15.76 -4.83
CA ARG A 151 12.35 -15.84 -3.56
C ARG A 151 11.51 -16.50 -2.46
N GLY A 152 10.23 -16.18 -2.39
CA GLY A 152 9.27 -16.80 -1.47
C GLY A 152 9.15 -18.31 -1.69
N TYR A 153 9.14 -18.75 -2.96
CA TYR A 153 9.16 -20.15 -3.33
C TYR A 153 10.39 -20.87 -2.77
N LEU A 154 11.59 -20.32 -3.00
CA LEU A 154 12.83 -20.94 -2.50
C LEU A 154 12.86 -21.02 -0.97
N ASN A 155 12.37 -19.98 -0.28
CA ASN A 155 12.26 -19.99 1.19
C ASN A 155 11.26 -21.04 1.70
N LYS A 156 10.13 -21.27 0.98
CA LYS A 156 9.11 -22.26 1.36
C LYS A 156 9.65 -23.70 1.32
N PHE A 157 10.62 -23.97 0.44
CA PHE A 157 11.17 -25.31 0.22
C PHE A 157 12.61 -25.49 0.74
N ASP A 158 13.12 -24.55 1.55
CA ASP A 158 14.49 -24.56 2.09
C ASP A 158 15.56 -24.70 0.99
N LEU A 159 15.36 -24.00 -0.13
CA LEU A 159 16.24 -23.98 -1.31
C LEU A 159 17.10 -22.70 -1.37
N PHE A 160 17.12 -21.93 -0.28
CA PHE A 160 17.88 -20.69 -0.11
C PHE A 160 18.90 -20.89 1.02
N ASP A 161 20.16 -20.55 0.76
CA ASP A 161 21.23 -20.43 1.77
C ASP A 161 21.52 -18.96 2.06
#